data_AF-A0A2D9RJF7-F1
#
_entry.id   AF-A0A2D9RJF7-F1
#
_cell.length_a   1.000
_cell.length_b   1.000
_cell.length_c   1.000
_cell.angle_alpha   90.00
_cell.angle_beta   90.00
_cell.angle_gamma   90.00
#
_symmetry.space_group_name_H-M   'P 1'
#
loop_
_entity.id
_entity.type
_entity.pdbx_description
1 polymer ?
#
loop_
_entity_poly.entity_id
_entity_poly.type
_entity_poly.pdbx_seq_one_letter_code
_entity_poly.pdbx_strand_id
1 'polypeptide(L)'
;MKKILFATAASALLVAGCATDGTMQRPSDRVLIGAGSGAVVGAGLGTLAGGDDGRNAAIGAVVGAIAGGAVGGYMDRQEERLRAQTAGTGIEVERRGDQIYLNTPADITFALSSADIQSSFYPTLNDLAATLREFPSTAVDIVGHASTDGPEQYNMDLSERRAVAVQTYLNQQGVRPVRMAAYGRGESQPIPGIPGESPQNRRVEIVLTPITEGNV
;
A
#
# COMPACT_ATOMS: atom_id res chain seq x y z
N MET A 1 69.16 -40.04 -9.94
CA MET A 1 69.54 -40.48 -8.58
C MET A 1 68.67 -39.76 -7.57
N LYS A 2 68.20 -40.50 -6.55
CA LYS A 2 67.45 -40.11 -5.34
C LYS A 2 65.93 -39.82 -5.48
N LYS A 3 65.19 -40.82 -4.98
CA LYS A 3 63.78 -40.85 -4.55
C LYS A 3 63.65 -40.19 -3.15
N ILE A 4 62.44 -39.79 -2.76
CA ILE A 4 61.75 -39.87 -1.43
C ILE A 4 60.43 -39.07 -1.62
N LEU A 5 59.23 -39.65 -1.77
CA LEU A 5 58.31 -40.37 -0.87
C LEU A 5 57.73 -39.55 0.31
N PHE A 6 56.39 -39.66 0.45
CA PHE A 6 55.47 -39.37 1.58
C PHE A 6 54.33 -38.41 1.15
N ALA A 7 53.04 -38.59 1.43
CA ALA A 7 52.13 -39.71 1.72
C ALA A 7 50.74 -39.07 1.94
N THR A 8 49.66 -39.74 1.47
CA THR A 8 48.26 -39.71 2.00
C THR A 8 47.49 -38.36 2.00
N ALA A 9 46.19 -38.27 1.74
CA ALA A 9 45.11 -39.23 1.92
C ALA A 9 43.98 -39.01 0.88
N ALA A 10 43.37 -40.14 0.48
CA ALA A 10 42.10 -40.19 -0.22
C ALA A 10 40.95 -39.94 0.78
N SER A 11 39.96 -39.15 0.38
CA SER A 11 38.61 -39.25 0.94
C SER A 11 37.60 -39.14 -0.19
N ALA A 12 36.87 -40.23 -0.37
CA ALA A 12 35.83 -40.44 -1.36
C ALA A 12 34.44 -40.27 -0.72
N LEU A 13 33.46 -40.12 -1.62
CA LEU A 13 32.06 -40.55 -1.52
C LEU A 13 31.04 -39.68 -0.76
N LEU A 14 30.18 -39.10 -1.61
CA LEU A 14 28.74 -38.87 -1.50
C LEU A 14 28.00 -39.69 -0.42
N VAL A 15 27.21 -39.00 0.41
CA VAL A 15 25.98 -39.54 1.01
C VAL A 15 24.89 -38.47 0.95
N ALA A 16 23.73 -38.85 0.42
CA ALA A 16 22.47 -38.11 0.42
C ALA A 16 21.53 -38.69 1.50
N GLY A 17 20.75 -37.80 2.16
CA GLY A 17 19.60 -38.09 3.04
C GLY A 17 19.96 -38.56 4.47
N CYS A 18 19.17 -38.38 5.54
CA CYS A 18 17.94 -37.67 5.90
C CYS A 18 17.86 -37.78 7.44
N ALA A 19 17.40 -36.77 8.19
CA ALA A 19 16.64 -36.97 9.43
C ALA A 19 16.07 -35.66 10.01
N THR A 20 14.77 -35.73 10.22
CA THR A 20 13.83 -34.84 10.91
C THR A 20 13.96 -34.97 12.45
N ASP A 21 13.20 -34.14 13.17
CA ASP A 21 13.04 -33.97 14.63
C ASP A 21 14.12 -33.11 15.32
N GLY A 22 13.81 -32.07 16.08
CA GLY A 22 12.53 -31.64 16.65
C GLY A 22 12.77 -31.19 18.09
N THR A 23 12.97 -29.89 18.33
CA THR A 23 12.64 -29.27 19.63
C THR A 23 12.23 -27.81 19.42
N MET A 24 11.09 -27.51 20.04
CA MET A 24 10.23 -26.34 19.97
C MET A 24 10.66 -25.29 21.00
N GLN A 25 10.73 -23.99 20.65
CA GLN A 25 10.14 -22.93 21.50
C GLN A 25 10.02 -21.55 20.82
N ARG A 26 8.77 -21.07 20.81
CA ARG A 26 8.23 -19.68 20.75
C ARG A 26 7.61 -19.18 19.44
N PRO A 27 6.46 -18.48 19.52
CA PRO A 27 5.39 -18.57 18.54
C PRO A 27 5.41 -17.47 17.47
N SER A 28 4.91 -17.88 16.30
CA SER A 28 4.20 -17.12 15.25
C SER A 28 4.77 -15.78 14.77
N ASP A 29 5.38 -15.79 13.58
CA ASP A 29 5.10 -14.84 12.48
C ASP A 29 5.91 -15.26 11.24
N ARG A 30 5.58 -16.43 10.69
CA ARG A 30 6.11 -16.86 9.40
C ARG A 30 4.96 -17.30 8.51
N VAL A 31 4.54 -16.35 7.67
CA VAL A 31 3.79 -16.61 6.44
C VAL A 31 4.59 -17.61 5.62
N LEU A 32 4.15 -18.87 5.65
CA LEU A 32 4.69 -19.93 4.82
C LEU A 32 4.07 -19.78 3.43
N ILE A 33 4.86 -19.26 2.49
CA ILE A 33 4.52 -19.25 1.07
C ILE A 33 4.51 -20.71 0.59
N GLY A 34 3.33 -21.33 0.62
CA GLY A 34 3.09 -22.63 0.02
C GLY A 34 2.72 -22.47 -1.45
N ALA A 35 3.62 -22.89 -2.34
CA ALA A 35 3.31 -23.09 -3.74
C ALA A 35 2.22 -24.16 -3.88
N GLY A 36 1.00 -23.74 -4.23
CA GLY A 36 -0.12 -24.65 -4.46
C GLY A 36 -1.47 -23.94 -4.40
N SER A 37 -1.96 -23.49 -5.55
CA SER A 37 -3.39 -23.30 -5.87
C SER A 37 -4.31 -22.73 -4.76
N GLY A 38 -4.54 -21.41 -4.81
CA GLY A 38 -5.88 -20.85 -4.55
C GLY A 38 -6.34 -20.69 -3.09
N ALA A 39 -5.68 -19.81 -2.33
CA ALA A 39 -6.28 -19.14 -1.18
C ALA A 39 -5.70 -17.74 -1.02
N VAL A 40 -6.48 -16.71 -1.39
CA VAL A 40 -6.21 -15.31 -0.99
C VAL A 40 -7.19 -14.99 0.13
N VAL A 41 -6.92 -15.47 1.34
CA VAL A 41 -7.58 -14.99 2.57
C VAL A 41 -6.64 -15.14 3.76
N GLY A 42 -6.40 -14.04 4.48
CA GLY A 42 -5.71 -13.97 5.77
C GLY A 42 -5.08 -12.58 5.94
N ALA A 43 -5.79 -11.55 6.42
CA ALA A 43 -6.28 -11.30 7.79
C ALA A 43 -5.15 -11.02 8.79
N GLY A 44 -4.99 -9.74 9.16
CA GLY A 44 -4.12 -9.27 10.23
C GLY A 44 -4.15 -7.74 10.31
N LEU A 45 -5.00 -7.21 11.18
CA LEU A 45 -5.17 -5.78 11.44
C LEU A 45 -3.87 -5.15 11.96
N GLY A 46 -3.44 -4.04 11.35
CA GLY A 46 -2.67 -3.00 12.03
C GLY A 46 -1.35 -2.59 11.38
N THR A 47 -1.40 -1.60 10.48
CA THR A 47 -0.52 -0.44 10.55
C THR A 47 -1.34 0.79 10.16
N LEU A 48 -1.52 1.73 11.08
CA LEU A 48 -2.34 2.93 10.87
C LEU A 48 -1.64 4.03 10.05
N ALA A 49 -0.39 3.81 9.65
CA ALA A 49 0.31 4.55 8.62
C ALA A 49 1.65 3.83 8.36
N GLY A 50 1.81 3.16 7.21
CA GLY A 50 3.07 2.53 6.79
C GLY A 50 2.89 1.04 6.46
N GLY A 51 2.84 0.72 5.15
CA GLY A 51 2.31 -0.53 4.60
C GLY A 51 3.01 -1.84 4.99
N ASP A 52 2.36 -2.96 4.64
CA ASP A 52 2.84 -4.33 4.81
C ASP A 52 4.22 -4.54 4.16
N ASP A 53 5.21 -4.93 4.96
CA ASP A 53 6.59 -5.20 4.53
C ASP A 53 6.63 -6.18 3.35
N GLY A 54 5.75 -7.19 3.32
CA GLY A 54 5.68 -8.14 2.20
C GLY A 54 5.19 -7.52 0.90
N ARG A 55 4.24 -6.58 0.98
CA ARG A 55 3.77 -5.82 -0.19
C ARG A 55 4.82 -4.83 -0.64
N ASN A 56 5.44 -4.11 0.29
CA ASN A 56 6.48 -3.14 -0.03
C ASN A 56 7.70 -3.84 -0.67
N ALA A 57 8.10 -5.01 -0.15
CA ALA A 57 9.09 -5.89 -0.77
C ALA A 57 8.73 -6.24 -2.22
N ALA A 58 7.47 -6.66 -2.45
CA ALA A 58 6.99 -6.97 -3.78
C ALA A 58 6.99 -5.74 -4.71
N ILE A 59 6.66 -4.56 -4.22
CA ILE A 59 6.75 -3.31 -5.00
C ILE A 59 8.22 -3.00 -5.32
N GLY A 60 9.10 -3.06 -4.31
CA GLY A 60 10.54 -2.84 -4.43
C GLY A 60 11.20 -3.78 -5.45
N ALA A 61 10.78 -5.04 -5.49
CA ALA A 61 11.29 -6.01 -6.47
C ALA A 61 10.90 -5.69 -7.91
N VAL A 62 9.73 -5.07 -8.16
CA VAL A 62 9.26 -4.82 -9.53
C VAL A 62 9.46 -3.39 -10.00
N VAL A 63 9.48 -2.42 -9.09
CA VAL A 63 9.68 -1.01 -9.44
C VAL A 63 11.07 -0.51 -9.05
N GLY A 64 11.67 -1.10 -8.02
CA GLY A 64 12.83 -0.56 -7.34
C GLY A 64 12.43 0.31 -6.15
N ALA A 65 13.25 0.22 -5.11
CA ALA A 65 13.18 1.10 -3.95
C ALA A 65 13.97 2.40 -4.19
N ILE A 66 13.62 3.44 -3.45
CA ILE A 66 14.32 4.72 -3.42
C ILE A 66 15.43 4.64 -2.36
N ALA A 67 16.64 5.06 -2.71
CA ALA A 67 17.73 5.19 -1.73
C ALA A 67 17.41 6.32 -0.73
N GLY A 68 17.70 6.13 0.56
CA GLY A 68 17.29 7.06 1.64
C GLY A 68 17.64 8.54 1.40
N GLY A 69 18.81 8.83 0.81
CA GLY A 69 19.22 10.20 0.49
C GLY A 69 18.44 10.87 -0.65
N ALA A 70 17.68 10.10 -1.44
CA ALA A 70 16.89 10.57 -2.57
C ALA A 70 15.38 10.63 -2.28
N VAL A 71 14.91 10.11 -1.14
CA VAL A 71 13.49 10.05 -0.77
C VAL A 71 12.87 11.45 -0.73
N GLY A 72 13.52 12.39 -0.03
CA GLY A 72 13.03 13.77 0.08
C GLY A 72 12.78 14.39 -1.29
N GLY A 73 13.80 14.48 -2.13
CA GLY A 73 13.67 15.07 -3.47
C GLY A 73 12.72 14.32 -4.42
N TYR A 74 12.55 13.00 -4.24
CA TYR A 74 11.55 12.24 -4.99
C TYR A 74 10.14 12.64 -4.57
N MET A 75 9.86 12.62 -3.26
CA MET A 75 8.54 12.93 -2.72
C MET A 75 8.19 14.41 -2.90
N ASP A 76 9.17 15.32 -2.89
CA ASP A 76 8.94 16.75 -3.10
C ASP A 76 8.46 17.03 -4.54
N ARG A 77 9.10 16.40 -5.54
CA ARG A 77 8.65 16.49 -6.94
C ARG A 77 7.27 15.86 -7.12
N GLN A 78 7.02 14.75 -6.44
CA GLN A 78 5.71 14.10 -6.48
C GLN A 78 4.63 15.01 -5.89
N GLU A 79 4.88 15.60 -4.72
CA GLU A 79 3.97 16.54 -4.07
C GLU A 79 3.70 17.77 -4.93
N GLU A 80 4.74 18.39 -5.49
CA GLU A 80 4.61 19.54 -6.39
C GLU A 80 3.70 19.21 -7.57
N ARG A 81 3.89 18.04 -8.19
CA ARG A 81 3.09 17.57 -9.32
C ARG A 81 1.63 17.37 -8.93
N LEU A 82 1.38 16.72 -7.78
CA LEU A 82 0.04 16.51 -7.25
C LEU A 82 -0.65 17.84 -6.96
N ARG A 83 0.01 18.75 -6.24
CA ARG A 83 -0.53 20.09 -5.93
C ARG A 83 -0.88 20.87 -7.19
N ALA A 84 -0.03 20.81 -8.22
CA ALA A 84 -0.28 21.50 -9.49
C ALA A 84 -1.52 20.94 -10.21
N GLN A 85 -1.72 19.62 -10.17
CA GLN A 85 -2.83 18.94 -10.84
C GLN A 85 -4.15 19.00 -10.06
N THR A 86 -4.08 19.03 -8.74
CA THR A 86 -5.27 19.08 -7.88
C THR A 86 -5.68 20.50 -7.49
N ALA A 87 -4.97 21.51 -7.96
CA ALA A 87 -5.32 22.91 -7.73
C ALA A 87 -6.75 23.20 -8.23
N GLY A 88 -7.62 23.62 -7.32
CA GLY A 88 -9.00 23.96 -7.64
C GLY A 88 -9.95 22.77 -7.82
N THR A 89 -9.50 21.53 -7.61
CA THR A 89 -10.36 20.33 -7.71
C THR A 89 -11.04 19.97 -6.39
N GLY A 90 -10.67 20.63 -5.29
CA GLY A 90 -11.15 20.32 -3.94
C GLY A 90 -10.40 19.18 -3.25
N ILE A 91 -9.37 18.60 -3.89
CA ILE A 91 -8.46 17.67 -3.23
C ILE A 91 -7.41 18.47 -2.45
N GLU A 92 -7.33 18.21 -1.15
CA GLU A 92 -6.29 18.77 -0.30
C GLU A 92 -5.07 17.85 -0.31
N VAL A 93 -3.89 18.44 -0.51
CA VAL A 93 -2.61 17.72 -0.48
C VAL A 93 -1.82 18.17 0.74
N GLU A 94 -1.44 17.23 1.58
CA GLU A 94 -0.71 17.47 2.82
C GLU A 94 0.53 16.57 2.90
N ARG A 95 1.67 17.16 3.25
CA ARG A 95 2.90 16.42 3.52
C ARG A 95 3.01 16.12 5.01
N ARG A 96 3.14 14.85 5.38
CA ARG A 96 3.37 14.41 6.77
C ARG A 96 4.60 13.51 6.83
N GLY A 97 5.74 14.08 7.23
CA GLY A 97 7.02 13.39 7.16
C GLY A 97 7.37 13.01 5.72
N ASP A 98 7.62 11.72 5.48
CA ASP A 98 7.91 11.19 4.15
C ASP A 98 6.67 10.78 3.35
N GLN A 99 5.47 10.90 3.92
CA GLN A 99 4.22 10.52 3.28
C GLN A 99 3.46 11.73 2.73
N ILE A 100 2.74 11.53 1.63
CA ILE A 100 1.79 12.50 1.09
C ILE A 100 0.38 11.98 1.32
N TYR A 101 -0.47 12.82 1.90
CA TYR A 101 -1.88 12.56 2.13
C TYR A 101 -2.70 13.41 1.15
N LEU A 102 -3.58 12.75 0.40
CA LEU A 102 -4.56 13.42 -0.44
C LEU A 102 -5.95 13.19 0.15
N ASN A 103 -6.61 14.24 0.58
CA ASN A 103 -7.96 14.17 1.09
C ASN A 103 -8.95 14.54 -0.02
N THR A 104 -9.83 13.59 -0.36
CA THR A 104 -10.87 13.77 -1.38
C THR A 104 -12.26 13.74 -0.73
N PRO A 105 -12.96 14.89 -0.66
CA PRO A 105 -14.30 14.92 -0.09
C PRO A 105 -15.28 14.03 -0.87
N ALA A 106 -16.12 13.27 -0.18
CA ALA A 106 -17.01 12.30 -0.82
C ALA A 106 -18.07 12.98 -1.71
N ASP A 107 -18.55 14.16 -1.33
CA ASP A 107 -19.64 14.87 -2.01
C ASP A 107 -19.28 15.40 -3.40
N ILE A 108 -17.98 15.60 -3.66
CA ILE A 108 -17.48 15.97 -5.01
C ILE A 108 -17.01 14.74 -5.80
N THR A 109 -16.68 13.65 -5.10
CA THR A 109 -16.07 12.46 -5.69
C THR A 109 -17.11 11.45 -6.13
N PHE A 110 -18.18 11.27 -5.36
CA PHE A 110 -19.16 10.21 -5.56
C PHE A 110 -20.59 10.75 -5.67
N ALA A 111 -21.46 10.00 -6.35
CA ALA A 111 -22.90 10.26 -6.29
C ALA A 111 -23.44 10.05 -4.86
N LEU A 112 -24.56 10.71 -4.55
CA LEU A 112 -25.17 10.69 -3.23
C LEU A 112 -25.41 9.25 -2.74
N SER A 113 -24.89 8.93 -1.55
CA SER A 113 -25.00 7.61 -0.92
C SER A 113 -24.52 6.44 -1.80
N SER A 114 -23.67 6.71 -2.79
CA SER A 114 -23.14 5.70 -3.72
C SER A 114 -21.61 5.64 -3.64
N ALA A 115 -21.06 4.57 -4.24
CA ALA A 115 -19.65 4.43 -4.60
C ALA A 115 -19.37 4.75 -6.08
N ASP A 116 -20.39 5.17 -6.83
CA ASP A 116 -20.23 5.61 -8.22
C ASP A 116 -19.50 6.95 -8.27
N ILE A 117 -18.36 6.97 -8.97
CA ILE A 117 -17.54 8.17 -9.14
C ILE A 117 -18.27 9.15 -10.06
N GLN A 118 -18.33 10.42 -9.66
CA GLN A 118 -18.91 11.46 -10.49
C GLN A 118 -18.09 11.67 -11.77
N SER A 119 -18.79 11.89 -12.89
CA SER A 119 -18.15 12.11 -14.19
C SER A 119 -17.22 13.32 -14.21
N SER A 120 -17.55 14.36 -13.44
CA SER A 120 -16.75 15.56 -13.22
C SER A 120 -15.41 15.29 -12.52
N PHE A 121 -15.29 14.17 -11.80
CA PHE A 121 -14.10 13.85 -11.01
C PHE A 121 -13.10 12.94 -11.74
N TYR A 122 -13.51 12.29 -12.83
CA TYR A 122 -12.61 11.46 -13.64
C TYR A 122 -11.37 12.20 -14.17
N PRO A 123 -11.44 13.47 -14.64
CA PRO A 123 -10.24 14.22 -15.02
C PRO A 123 -9.21 14.31 -13.89
N THR A 124 -9.66 14.62 -12.67
CA THR A 124 -8.79 14.69 -11.49
C THR A 124 -8.15 13.33 -11.16
N LEU A 125 -8.91 12.24 -11.27
CA LEU A 125 -8.37 10.89 -11.07
C LEU A 125 -7.40 10.49 -12.20
N ASN A 126 -7.57 10.99 -13.42
CA ASN A 126 -6.63 10.76 -14.51
C ASN A 126 -5.29 11.45 -14.25
N ASP A 127 -5.33 12.68 -13.74
CA ASP A 127 -4.13 13.42 -13.37
C ASP A 127 -3.40 12.73 -12.21
N LEU A 128 -4.13 12.33 -11.17
CA LEU A 128 -3.59 11.52 -10.09
C LEU A 128 -2.95 10.23 -10.62
N ALA A 129 -3.64 9.49 -11.49
CA ALA A 129 -3.10 8.26 -12.09
C ALA A 129 -1.84 8.53 -12.92
N ALA A 130 -1.77 9.65 -13.65
CA ALA A 130 -0.58 10.04 -14.40
C ALA A 130 0.60 10.28 -13.47
N THR A 131 0.41 11.00 -12.37
CA THR A 131 1.45 11.23 -11.36
C THR A 131 1.86 9.93 -10.67
N LEU A 132 0.91 9.06 -10.32
CA LEU A 132 1.24 7.75 -9.74
C LEU A 132 2.06 6.89 -10.70
N ARG A 133 1.84 6.98 -12.02
CA ARG A 133 2.66 6.29 -13.03
C ARG A 133 4.05 6.90 -13.19
N GLU A 134 4.16 8.22 -13.11
CA GLU A 134 5.43 8.96 -13.17
C GLU A 134 6.33 8.68 -11.95
N PHE A 135 5.71 8.47 -10.79
CA PHE A 135 6.38 8.20 -9.52
C PHE A 135 6.05 6.77 -9.05
N PRO A 136 6.70 5.72 -9.61
CA PRO A 136 6.29 4.36 -9.37
C PRO A 136 6.76 3.78 -8.03
N SER A 137 7.79 4.33 -7.40
CA SER A 137 8.39 3.81 -6.16
C SER A 137 7.65 4.28 -4.90
N THR A 138 6.31 4.29 -4.95
CA THR A 138 5.45 4.51 -3.79
C THR A 138 4.39 3.42 -3.66
N ALA A 139 4.12 3.02 -2.42
CA ALA A 139 2.88 2.36 -2.05
C ALA A 139 1.76 3.40 -1.98
N VAL A 140 0.55 2.96 -2.37
CA VAL A 140 -0.67 3.77 -2.44
C VAL A 140 -1.72 3.08 -1.60
N ASP A 141 -2.12 3.70 -0.49
CA ASP A 141 -3.21 3.20 0.34
C ASP A 141 -4.42 4.11 0.17
N ILE A 142 -5.58 3.52 -0.15
CA ILE A 142 -6.81 4.24 -0.46
C ILE A 142 -7.80 3.89 0.66
N VAL A 143 -8.12 4.87 1.49
CA VAL A 143 -8.86 4.67 2.73
C VAL A 143 -10.19 5.41 2.65
N GLY A 144 -11.29 4.66 2.72
CA GLY A 144 -12.61 5.25 2.79
C GLY A 144 -13.01 5.57 4.22
N HIS A 145 -13.59 6.75 4.43
CA HIS A 145 -14.17 7.18 5.70
C HIS A 145 -15.62 7.63 5.52
N ALA A 146 -16.40 7.50 6.59
CA ALA A 146 -17.78 7.96 6.70
C ALA A 146 -17.95 8.86 7.94
N SER A 147 -19.03 9.65 7.95
CA SER A 147 -19.46 10.33 9.18
C SER A 147 -20.18 9.33 10.09
N THR A 148 -20.37 9.69 11.36
CA THR A 148 -21.12 8.87 12.34
C THR A 148 -22.64 8.91 12.14
N ASP A 149 -23.12 9.47 11.02
CA ASP A 149 -24.54 9.50 10.71
C ASP A 149 -24.94 8.18 10.06
N GLY A 150 -25.89 7.48 10.68
CA GLY A 150 -26.44 6.24 10.13
C GLY A 150 -25.79 4.98 10.71
N PRO A 151 -26.12 3.80 10.14
CA PRO A 151 -25.68 2.53 10.71
C PRO A 151 -24.18 2.27 10.47
N GLU A 152 -23.46 1.90 11.52
CA GLU A 152 -22.01 1.62 11.47
C GLU A 152 -21.63 0.63 10.35
N GLN A 153 -22.33 -0.50 10.24
CA GLN A 153 -22.05 -1.50 9.20
C GLN A 153 -22.25 -0.93 7.79
N TYR A 154 -23.30 -0.12 7.60
CA TYR A 154 -23.54 0.54 6.32
C TYR A 154 -22.43 1.53 5.98
N ASN A 155 -21.99 2.31 6.97
CA ASN A 155 -20.88 3.26 6.84
C ASN A 155 -19.57 2.56 6.50
N MET A 156 -19.29 1.43 7.13
CA MET A 156 -18.14 0.58 6.84
C MET A 156 -18.19 0.08 5.39
N ASP A 157 -19.27 -0.59 4.99
CA ASP A 157 -19.44 -1.16 3.64
C ASP A 157 -19.39 -0.08 2.55
N LEU A 158 -20.01 1.09 2.78
CA LEU A 158 -19.99 2.19 1.82
C LEU A 158 -18.60 2.80 1.69
N SER A 159 -17.89 2.99 2.81
CA SER A 159 -16.53 3.53 2.81
C SER A 159 -15.57 2.61 2.05
N GLU A 160 -15.68 1.29 2.26
CA GLU A 160 -14.85 0.30 1.57
C GLU A 160 -15.14 0.27 0.06
N ARG A 161 -16.42 0.24 -0.34
CA ARG A 161 -16.80 0.27 -1.77
C ARG A 161 -16.28 1.51 -2.48
N ARG A 162 -16.29 2.67 -1.81
CA ARG A 162 -15.72 3.92 -2.36
C ARG A 162 -14.21 3.82 -2.57
N ALA A 163 -13.48 3.28 -1.59
CA ALA A 163 -12.05 3.05 -1.72
C ALA A 163 -11.73 2.09 -2.88
N VAL A 164 -12.48 0.98 -2.98
CA VAL A 164 -12.34 -0.01 -4.06
C VAL A 164 -12.68 0.58 -5.43
N ALA A 165 -13.68 1.45 -5.53
CA ALA A 165 -14.03 2.14 -6.77
C ALA A 165 -12.87 3.01 -7.28
N VAL A 166 -12.26 3.80 -6.39
CA VAL A 166 -11.08 4.62 -6.71
C VAL A 166 -9.90 3.75 -7.14
N GLN A 167 -9.59 2.67 -6.38
CA GLN A 167 -8.54 1.73 -6.75
C GLN A 167 -8.76 1.10 -8.12
N THR A 168 -10.00 0.66 -8.38
CA THR A 168 -10.39 0.03 -9.65
C THR A 168 -10.19 1.00 -10.80
N TYR A 169 -10.60 2.26 -10.63
CA TYR A 169 -10.40 3.28 -11.65
C TYR A 169 -8.90 3.56 -11.89
N LEU A 170 -8.11 3.76 -10.84
CA LEU A 170 -6.66 4.00 -10.97
C LEU A 170 -5.94 2.83 -11.65
N ASN A 171 -6.37 1.59 -11.39
CA ASN A 171 -5.88 0.40 -12.08
C ASN A 171 -6.20 0.45 -13.58
N GLN A 172 -7.43 0.79 -13.96
CA GLN A 172 -7.82 0.97 -15.35
C GLN A 172 -7.01 2.08 -16.06
N GLN A 173 -6.55 3.09 -15.31
CA GLN A 173 -5.64 4.13 -15.80
C GLN A 173 -4.15 3.73 -15.79
N GLY A 174 -3.85 2.46 -15.51
CA GLY A 174 -2.51 1.87 -15.61
C GLY A 174 -1.66 1.94 -14.34
N VAL A 175 -2.24 2.30 -13.19
CA VAL A 175 -1.53 2.18 -11.90
C VAL A 175 -1.48 0.71 -11.50
N ARG A 176 -0.28 0.21 -11.20
CA ARG A 176 -0.07 -1.23 -10.98
C ARG A 176 -0.78 -1.72 -9.71
N PRO A 177 -1.58 -2.81 -9.76
CA PRO A 177 -2.33 -3.31 -8.61
C PRO A 177 -1.48 -3.61 -7.37
N VAL A 178 -0.28 -4.17 -7.56
CA VAL A 178 0.66 -4.48 -6.45
C VAL A 178 0.99 -3.25 -5.60
N ARG A 179 0.92 -2.05 -6.18
CA ARG A 179 1.17 -0.79 -5.50
C ARG A 179 0.00 -0.24 -4.74
N MET A 180 -1.21 -0.79 -4.89
CA MET A 180 -2.43 -0.22 -4.34
C MET A 180 -3.11 -1.17 -3.35
N ALA A 181 -3.54 -0.63 -2.22
CA ALA A 181 -4.47 -1.29 -1.31
C ALA A 181 -5.67 -0.37 -1.08
N ALA A 182 -6.86 -0.95 -0.95
CA ALA A 182 -8.08 -0.23 -0.67
C ALA A 182 -8.79 -0.86 0.52
N TYR A 183 -9.26 -0.04 1.46
CA TYR A 183 -10.02 -0.51 2.61
C TYR A 183 -10.93 0.57 3.18
N GLY A 184 -12.03 0.14 3.79
CA GLY A 184 -12.91 0.99 4.57
C GLY A 184 -12.40 1.18 6.00
N ARG A 185 -12.74 2.33 6.59
CA ARG A 185 -12.63 2.59 8.03
C ARG A 185 -13.97 3.01 8.63
N GLY A 186 -15.03 3.11 7.83
CA GLY A 186 -16.32 3.60 8.29
C GLY A 186 -16.15 4.91 9.05
N GLU A 187 -16.76 4.99 10.22
CA GLU A 187 -16.70 6.15 11.12
C GLU A 187 -15.59 6.07 12.19
N SER A 188 -14.76 5.02 12.18
CA SER A 188 -13.77 4.75 13.24
C SER A 188 -12.60 5.74 13.33
N GLN A 189 -12.43 6.59 12.31
CA GLN A 189 -11.32 7.54 12.19
C GLN A 189 -11.81 8.93 11.74
N PRO A 190 -12.55 9.64 12.61
CA PRO A 190 -12.96 11.01 12.33
C PRO A 190 -11.73 11.94 12.29
N ILE A 191 -11.85 13.05 11.57
CA ILE A 191 -10.82 14.08 11.54
C ILE A 191 -10.71 14.67 12.95
N PRO A 192 -9.51 14.73 13.56
CA PRO A 192 -9.34 15.29 14.90
C PRO A 192 -9.88 16.72 14.99
N GLY A 193 -10.71 16.98 16.01
CA GLY A 193 -11.31 18.30 16.23
C GLY A 193 -12.54 18.60 15.36
N ILE A 194 -12.96 17.68 14.49
CA ILE A 194 -14.18 17.79 13.70
C ILE A 194 -15.24 16.85 14.29
N PRO A 195 -16.49 17.31 14.52
CA PRO A 195 -17.57 16.45 14.99
C PRO A 195 -17.79 15.23 14.08
N GLY A 196 -18.12 14.06 14.65
CA GLY A 196 -18.22 12.79 13.91
C GLY A 196 -19.24 12.84 12.77
N GLU A 197 -20.35 13.53 12.99
CA GLU A 197 -21.45 13.77 12.05
C GLU A 197 -21.09 14.72 10.89
N SER A 198 -19.95 15.40 10.96
CA SER A 198 -19.56 16.37 9.93
C SER A 198 -19.42 15.70 8.57
N PRO A 199 -19.98 16.30 7.49
CA PRO A 199 -19.79 15.82 6.12
C PRO A 199 -18.30 15.73 5.73
N GLN A 200 -17.42 16.51 6.37
CA GLN A 200 -15.97 16.44 6.15
C GLN A 200 -15.37 15.07 6.49
N ASN A 201 -16.00 14.30 7.39
CA ASN A 201 -15.56 12.94 7.70
C ASN A 201 -15.88 11.96 6.57
N ARG A 202 -16.79 12.30 5.66
CA ARG A 202 -17.10 11.53 4.45
C ARG A 202 -16.06 11.86 3.39
N ARG A 203 -15.00 11.07 3.34
CA ARG A 203 -13.85 11.32 2.46
C ARG A 203 -13.20 10.01 2.03
N VAL A 204 -12.43 10.08 0.95
CA VAL A 204 -11.42 9.07 0.64
C VAL A 204 -10.06 9.71 0.81
N GLU A 205 -9.24 9.14 1.68
CA GLU A 205 -7.85 9.54 1.91
C GLU A 205 -6.93 8.63 1.08
N ILE A 206 -6.05 9.23 0.29
CA ILE A 206 -5.05 8.49 -0.49
C ILE A 206 -3.69 8.80 0.11
N VAL A 207 -3.04 7.78 0.65
CA VAL A 207 -1.76 7.90 1.33
C VAL A 207 -0.66 7.33 0.45
N LEU A 208 0.33 8.16 0.15
CA LEU A 208 1.49 7.79 -0.65
C LEU A 208 2.68 7.61 0.28
N THR A 209 3.22 6.40 0.31
CA THR A 209 4.39 6.05 1.14
C THR A 209 5.57 5.68 0.24
N PRO A 210 6.74 6.31 0.40
CA PRO A 210 7.92 5.93 -0.38
C PRO A 210 8.37 4.51 -0.04
N ILE A 211 8.74 3.78 -1.08
CA ILE A 211 9.40 2.49 -0.95
C ILE A 211 10.90 2.75 -0.86
N THR A 212 11.54 2.28 0.20
CA THR A 212 12.95 2.48 0.52
C THR A 212 13.63 1.15 0.78
N GLU A 213 14.96 1.09 0.66
CA GLU A 213 15.70 -0.16 0.89
C GLU A 213 15.51 -0.75 2.30
N GLY A 214 15.08 0.06 3.28
CA GLY A 214 14.84 -0.39 4.65
C GLY A 214 13.45 -0.97 4.91
N ASN A 215 12.50 -0.85 3.97
CA ASN A 215 11.14 -1.37 4.10
C ASN A 215 10.71 -2.23 2.90
N VAL A 216 11.67 -2.83 2.20
CA VAL A 216 11.51 -3.84 1.14
C VAL A 216 12.12 -5.17 1.55
#